data_AF-A0A1J9PY94-F1
#
_entry.id   AF-A0A1J9PY94-F1
#
_cell.length_a   1.000
_cell.length_b   1.000
_cell.length_c   1.000
_cell.angle_alpha   90.00
_cell.angle_beta   90.00
_cell.angle_gamma   90.00
#
_symmetry.space_group_name_H-M   'P 1'
#
loop_
_entity.id
_entity.type
_entity.pdbx_description
1 polymer ?
#
loop_
_entity_poly.entity_id
_entity_poly.type
_entity_poly.pdbx_seq_one_letter_code
_entity_poly.pdbx_strand_id
1 'polypeptide(L)'
;MASVRPTFSLCEKLSGEKGQSSSRWLLKLEWELRGSKVNGAIPAEEVLPAIIILLTGEAEKWIQEKPLLARLLDNPTEDNNTTFLEAFKNQFSEQSTKDKTLRRFGIKDQIATSVAMRRKPEILLPEAVIDKWVRGLVKTRTRIKLIKVSDELSTLSSAYHKAMNFEKAE
;
A
#
# COMPACT_ATOMS: atom_id res chain seq x y z
N MET A 1 23.18 19.84 25.94
CA MET A 1 23.24 18.58 25.18
C MET A 1 23.31 18.97 23.71
N ALA A 2 24.35 18.54 22.98
CA ALA A 2 24.46 18.90 21.56
C ALA A 2 23.31 18.24 20.80
N SER A 3 22.41 19.05 20.25
CA SER A 3 21.41 18.59 19.29
C SER A 3 22.17 18.12 18.05
N VAL A 4 22.37 16.79 17.94
CA VAL A 4 22.97 16.19 16.75
C VAL A 4 21.95 16.37 15.64
N ARG A 5 22.21 17.33 14.74
CA ARG A 5 21.39 17.52 13.56
C ARG A 5 21.39 16.22 12.75
N PRO A 6 20.22 15.71 12.32
CA PRO A 6 20.15 14.53 11.47
C PRO A 6 20.87 14.81 10.15
N THR A 7 21.73 13.88 9.74
CA THR A 7 22.46 13.96 8.47
C THR A 7 21.73 13.25 7.34
N PHE A 8 20.65 12.53 7.65
CA PHE A 8 19.82 11.76 6.70
C PHE A 8 20.61 10.73 5.87
N SER A 9 21.76 10.31 6.37
CA SER A 9 22.67 9.37 5.69
C SER A 9 22.10 7.96 5.55
N LEU A 10 21.18 7.55 6.44
CA LEU A 10 20.56 6.22 6.42
C LEU A 10 19.33 6.16 5.52
N CYS A 11 18.53 7.23 5.47
CA CYS A 11 17.33 7.30 4.64
C CYS A 11 17.66 7.67 3.19
N GLU A 12 18.62 8.57 2.98
CA GLU A 12 18.94 9.18 1.68
C GLU A 12 17.70 9.81 1.01
N LYS A 13 17.84 10.31 -0.21
CA LYS A 13 16.72 10.91 -0.95
C LYS A 13 15.78 9.83 -1.51
N LEU A 14 14.48 10.10 -1.52
CA LEU A 14 13.48 9.26 -2.18
C LEU A 14 13.16 9.83 -3.57
N SER A 15 13.52 9.09 -4.62
CA SER A 15 13.27 9.49 -6.01
C SER A 15 11.93 9.00 -6.53
N GLY A 16 11.38 7.93 -5.95
CA GLY A 16 10.18 7.24 -6.45
C GLY A 16 10.47 6.16 -7.50
N GLU A 17 11.74 5.85 -7.76
CA GLU A 17 12.15 4.83 -8.73
C GLU A 17 11.70 3.41 -8.34
N LYS A 18 11.60 2.54 -9.36
CA LYS A 18 11.23 1.12 -9.18
C LYS A 18 12.19 0.43 -8.22
N GLY A 19 11.66 -0.09 -7.11
CA GLY A 19 12.42 -0.79 -6.08
C GLY A 19 12.64 0.04 -4.80
N GLN A 20 12.24 1.31 -4.79
CA GLN A 20 12.14 2.07 -3.55
C GLN A 20 10.78 1.84 -2.86
N SER A 21 10.81 1.83 -1.53
CA SER A 21 9.67 1.55 -0.66
C SER A 21 9.49 2.71 0.30
N SER A 22 8.38 3.43 0.20
CA SER A 22 8.08 4.50 1.16
C SER A 22 8.01 3.99 2.59
N SER A 23 7.49 2.79 2.82
CA SER A 23 7.40 2.22 4.17
C SER A 23 8.79 1.95 4.76
N ARG A 24 9.70 1.34 3.98
CA ARG A 24 11.07 1.08 4.42
C ARG A 24 11.87 2.38 4.57
N TRP A 25 11.64 3.34 3.68
CA TRP A 25 12.31 4.64 3.69
C TRP A 25 11.86 5.48 4.90
N LEU A 26 10.55 5.49 5.22
CA LEU A 26 10.02 6.17 6.41
C LEU A 26 10.60 5.60 7.71
N LEU A 27 10.76 4.29 7.84
CA LEU A 27 11.42 3.70 9.02
C LEU A 27 12.86 4.21 9.20
N LYS A 28 13.60 4.38 8.11
CA LYS A 28 14.95 4.95 8.15
C LYS A 28 14.92 6.43 8.55
N LEU A 29 13.94 7.19 8.03
CA LEU A 29 13.74 8.59 8.40
C LEU A 29 13.38 8.72 9.89
N GLU A 30 12.45 7.91 10.40
CA GLU A 30 12.08 7.87 11.82
C GLU A 30 13.29 7.52 12.70
N TRP A 31 14.16 6.63 12.23
CA TRP A 31 15.39 6.31 12.95
C TRP A 31 16.35 7.51 13.02
N GLU A 32 16.54 8.23 11.92
CA GLU A 32 17.37 9.45 11.88
C GLU A 32 16.79 10.55 12.78
N LEU A 33 15.47 10.70 12.80
CA LEU A 33 14.73 11.68 13.61
C LEU A 33 14.45 11.22 15.05
N ARG A 34 14.96 10.06 15.48
CA ARG A 34 14.66 9.49 16.82
C ARG A 34 15.03 10.42 17.99
N GLY A 35 15.98 11.33 17.77
CA GLY A 35 16.39 12.34 18.75
C GLY A 35 15.36 13.45 18.96
N SER A 36 14.46 13.67 18.00
CA SER A 36 13.37 14.66 18.07
C SER A 36 12.08 14.10 18.67
N LYS A 37 12.10 12.87 19.22
CA LYS A 37 10.90 12.24 19.77
C LYS A 37 10.38 12.97 21.00
N VAL A 38 9.10 13.30 20.99
CA VAL A 38 8.34 13.82 22.13
C VAL A 38 7.25 12.80 22.45
N ASN A 39 7.19 12.32 23.69
CA ASN A 39 6.22 11.31 24.13
C ASN A 39 6.21 10.02 23.29
N GLY A 40 7.37 9.61 22.75
CA GLY A 40 7.53 8.37 21.98
C GLY A 40 7.23 8.48 20.48
N ALA A 41 6.67 9.61 20.02
CA ALA A 41 6.41 9.90 18.62
C ALA A 41 7.29 11.06 18.12
N ILE A 42 7.53 11.13 16.81
CA ILE A 42 8.22 12.28 16.20
C ILE A 42 7.14 13.28 15.78
N PRO A 43 7.22 14.55 16.22
CA PRO A 43 6.22 15.56 15.87
C PRO A 43 6.11 15.79 14.36
N ALA A 44 4.91 16.12 13.89
CA ALA A 44 4.63 16.47 12.50
C ALA A 44 5.56 17.58 11.96
N GLU A 45 5.93 18.53 12.81
CA GLU A 45 6.79 19.67 12.49
C GLU A 45 8.24 19.26 12.17
N GLU A 46 8.65 18.06 12.57
CA GLU A 46 9.95 17.51 12.27
C GLU A 46 9.88 16.55 11.06
N VAL A 47 8.82 15.75 10.98
CA VAL A 47 8.65 14.73 9.92
C VAL A 47 8.37 15.37 8.57
N LEU A 48 7.36 16.24 8.47
CA LEU A 48 6.89 16.73 7.17
C LEU A 48 7.92 17.60 6.45
N PRO A 49 8.60 18.56 7.11
CA PRO A 49 9.67 19.32 6.46
C PRO A 49 10.85 18.43 6.03
N ALA A 50 11.21 17.42 6.82
CA ALA A 50 12.26 16.48 6.44
C ALA A 50 11.88 15.69 5.19
N ILE A 51 10.61 15.28 5.04
CA ILE A 51 10.13 14.62 3.84
C ILE A 51 10.30 15.54 2.63
N ILE A 52 9.81 16.78 2.67
CA ILE A 52 9.91 17.74 1.54
C ILE A 52 11.34 17.83 1.01
N ILE A 53 12.33 17.97 1.90
CA ILE A 53 13.75 18.16 1.54
C ILE A 53 14.34 16.90 0.89
N LEU A 54 13.84 15.73 1.27
CA LEU A 54 14.38 14.44 0.84
C LEU A 54 13.66 13.86 -0.39
N LEU A 55 12.54 14.42 -0.82
CA LEU A 55 11.92 14.04 -2.08
C LEU A 55 12.71 14.60 -3.26
N THR A 56 12.87 13.79 -4.30
CA THR A 56 13.52 14.19 -5.57
C THR A 56 12.83 13.47 -6.73
N GLY A 57 13.09 13.89 -7.97
CA GLY A 57 12.72 13.09 -9.14
C GLY A 57 11.20 12.90 -9.31
N GLU A 58 10.74 11.65 -9.40
CA GLU A 58 9.32 11.31 -9.55
C GLU A 58 8.52 11.65 -8.27
N ALA A 59 9.11 11.47 -7.09
CA ALA A 59 8.45 11.79 -5.84
C ALA A 59 8.24 13.29 -5.63
N GLU A 60 9.19 14.11 -6.06
CA GLU A 60 9.05 15.57 -6.06
C GLU A 60 7.97 16.04 -7.05
N LYS A 61 8.00 15.52 -8.28
CA LYS A 61 6.98 15.82 -9.31
C LYS A 61 5.58 15.46 -8.84
N TRP A 62 5.44 14.32 -8.16
CA TRP A 62 4.15 13.88 -7.60
C TRP A 62 3.54 14.88 -6.60
N ILE A 63 4.37 15.55 -5.79
CA ILE A 63 3.92 16.62 -4.90
C ILE A 63 3.51 17.85 -5.69
N GLN A 64 4.31 18.25 -6.69
CA GLN A 64 4.02 19.41 -7.55
C GLN A 64 2.69 19.24 -8.32
N GLU A 65 2.37 18.03 -8.77
CA GLU A 65 1.13 17.70 -9.46
C GLU A 65 -0.10 17.66 -8.52
N LYS A 66 0.11 17.66 -7.20
CA LYS A 66 -0.95 17.54 -6.20
C LYS A 66 -0.92 18.70 -5.21
N PRO A 67 -1.46 19.87 -5.59
CA PRO A 67 -1.46 21.07 -4.75
C PRO A 67 -2.09 20.84 -3.37
N LEU A 68 -3.08 19.95 -3.26
CA LEU A 68 -3.69 19.60 -1.97
C LEU A 68 -2.71 18.92 -1.02
N LEU A 69 -1.84 18.04 -1.52
CA LEU A 69 -0.84 17.37 -0.69
C LEU A 69 0.32 18.31 -0.33
N ALA A 70 0.72 19.18 -1.25
CA ALA A 70 1.71 20.23 -0.97
C ALA A 70 1.27 21.13 0.20
N ARG A 71 -0.02 21.51 0.25
CA ARG A 71 -0.56 22.31 1.36
C ARG A 71 -0.53 21.60 2.71
N LEU A 72 -0.61 20.27 2.75
CA LEU A 72 -0.46 19.50 3.98
C LEU A 72 0.98 19.56 4.49
N LEU A 73 1.94 19.56 3.58
CA LEU A 73 3.37 19.67 3.88
C LEU A 73 3.74 21.06 4.40
N ASP A 74 3.09 22.11 3.88
CA ASP A 74 3.29 23.50 4.31
C ASP A 74 2.67 23.82 5.68
N ASN A 75 1.76 22.97 6.18
CA ASN A 75 1.09 23.14 7.47
C ASN A 75 1.22 21.88 8.33
N PRO A 76 2.37 21.69 9.01
CA PRO A 76 2.64 20.46 9.73
C PRO A 76 1.81 20.35 11.01
N THR A 77 0.67 19.67 10.91
CA THR A 77 -0.14 19.24 12.05
C THR A 77 -0.20 17.71 12.07
N GLU A 78 -0.53 17.10 13.22
CA GLU A 78 -0.62 15.64 13.31
C GLU A 78 -1.69 15.04 12.37
N ASP A 79 -2.80 15.73 12.15
CA ASP A 79 -3.83 15.32 11.20
C ASP A 79 -3.33 15.37 9.75
N ASN A 80 -2.59 16.45 9.40
CA ASN A 80 -2.01 16.60 8.07
C ASN A 80 -0.89 15.59 7.85
N ASN A 81 -0.10 15.29 8.88
CA ASN A 81 0.93 14.26 8.86
C ASN A 81 0.31 12.88 8.59
N THR A 82 -0.74 12.52 9.32
CA THR A 82 -1.46 11.27 9.13
C THR A 82 -2.00 11.15 7.71
N THR A 83 -2.70 12.19 7.23
CA THR A 83 -3.29 12.24 5.89
C THR A 83 -2.23 12.14 4.80
N PHE A 84 -1.13 12.88 4.95
CA PHE A 84 -0.04 12.89 4.00
C PHE A 84 0.66 11.53 3.94
N LEU A 85 1.05 10.98 5.10
CA LEU A 85 1.76 9.70 5.17
C LEU A 85 0.94 8.55 4.62
N GLU A 86 -0.38 8.55 4.78
CA GLU A 86 -1.27 7.56 4.16
C GLU A 86 -1.24 7.66 2.63
N ALA A 87 -1.42 8.86 2.08
CA ALA A 87 -1.36 9.09 0.64
C ALA A 87 0.02 8.72 0.06
N PHE A 88 1.08 9.08 0.77
CA PHE A 88 2.47 8.81 0.41
C PHE A 88 2.77 7.31 0.39
N LYS A 89 2.38 6.58 1.45
CA LYS A 89 2.53 5.12 1.52
C LYS A 89 1.74 4.42 0.42
N ASN A 90 0.55 4.90 0.10
CA ASN A 90 -0.25 4.34 -0.98
C ASN A 90 0.41 4.54 -2.36
N GLN A 91 0.98 5.72 -2.62
CA GLN A 91 1.63 6.04 -3.89
C GLN A 91 2.93 5.25 -4.10
N PHE A 92 3.82 5.27 -3.11
CA PHE A 92 5.18 4.71 -3.19
C PHE A 92 5.33 3.39 -2.43
N SER A 93 4.20 2.69 -2.25
CA SER A 93 4.22 1.34 -1.72
C SER A 93 5.12 0.46 -2.59
N GLU A 94 5.98 -0.31 -1.94
CA GLU A 94 6.56 -1.53 -2.51
C GLU A 94 5.41 -2.52 -2.71
N GLN A 95 4.50 -2.21 -3.62
CA GLN A 95 3.52 -3.18 -4.08
C GLN A 95 4.36 -4.30 -4.67
N SER A 96 4.35 -5.44 -3.98
CA SER A 96 4.80 -6.68 -4.56
C SER A 96 4.19 -6.74 -5.97
N THR A 97 4.94 -7.26 -6.94
CA THR A 97 4.48 -7.42 -8.33
C THR A 97 3.07 -8.03 -8.45
N LYS A 98 2.58 -8.71 -7.39
CA LYS A 98 1.23 -9.25 -7.23
C LYS A 98 0.12 -8.17 -7.16
N ASP A 99 0.29 -7.10 -6.39
CA ASP A 99 -0.75 -6.07 -6.22
C ASP A 99 -0.89 -5.15 -7.44
N LYS A 100 0.23 -4.85 -8.10
CA LYS A 100 0.21 -4.10 -9.38
C LYS A 100 -0.50 -4.88 -10.48
N THR A 101 -0.42 -6.21 -10.46
CA THR A 101 -1.09 -7.07 -11.44
C THR A 101 -2.60 -7.07 -11.20
N LEU A 102 -3.04 -7.28 -9.95
CA LEU A 102 -4.47 -7.27 -9.60
C LEU A 102 -5.14 -5.91 -9.89
N ARG A 103 -4.46 -4.80 -9.56
CA ARG A 103 -4.97 -3.45 -9.88
C ARG A 103 -4.98 -3.15 -11.38
N ARG A 104 -4.00 -3.64 -12.15
CA ARG A 104 -4.00 -3.53 -13.63
C ARG A 104 -5.17 -4.28 -14.27
N PHE A 105 -5.65 -5.36 -13.64
CA PHE A 105 -6.85 -6.09 -14.04
C PHE A 105 -8.15 -5.53 -13.44
N GLY A 106 -8.11 -4.39 -12.76
CA GLY A 106 -9.31 -3.76 -12.17
C GLY A 106 -9.83 -4.43 -10.90
N ILE A 107 -9.09 -5.37 -10.32
CA ILE A 107 -9.47 -6.06 -9.08
C ILE A 107 -9.01 -5.20 -7.90
N LYS A 108 -9.95 -4.47 -7.32
CA LYS A 108 -9.81 -3.89 -5.97
C LYS A 108 -10.37 -4.89 -4.97
N ASP A 109 -9.61 -5.23 -3.94
CA ASP A 109 -10.16 -5.89 -2.74
C ASP A 109 -11.15 -4.92 -2.08
N GLN A 110 -12.41 -5.03 -2.46
CA GLN A 110 -13.50 -4.28 -1.86
C GLN A 110 -14.07 -5.11 -0.73
N ILE A 111 -13.62 -4.85 0.49
CA ILE A 111 -14.39 -5.22 1.68
C ILE A 111 -15.64 -4.35 1.63
N ALA A 112 -16.81 -4.96 1.50
CA ALA A 112 -18.09 -4.28 1.34
C ALA A 112 -18.44 -3.46 2.59
N THR A 113 -18.01 -2.20 2.64
CA THR A 113 -18.30 -1.29 3.76
C THR A 113 -19.13 -0.06 3.40
N SER A 114 -19.60 0.10 2.15
CA SER A 114 -20.42 1.26 1.79
C SER A 114 -21.82 0.91 1.25
N VAL A 115 -22.82 1.48 1.91
CA VAL A 115 -24.26 1.46 1.59
C VAL A 115 -24.56 2.07 0.21
N ALA A 116 -23.59 2.73 -0.42
CA ALA A 116 -23.73 3.39 -1.73
C ALA A 116 -23.80 2.42 -2.93
N MET A 117 -23.60 1.11 -2.74
CA MET A 117 -23.65 0.10 -3.83
C MET A 117 -25.05 -0.33 -4.29
N ARG A 118 -26.13 0.33 -3.86
CA ARG A 118 -27.51 -0.05 -4.24
C ARG A 118 -27.94 0.27 -5.69
N ARG A 119 -27.08 0.79 -6.59
CA ARG A 119 -27.54 1.30 -7.91
C ARG A 119 -26.77 0.89 -9.18
N LYS A 120 -25.97 -0.18 -9.17
CA LYS A 120 -25.53 -0.86 -10.41
C LYS A 120 -25.47 -2.38 -10.21
N PRO A 121 -26.31 -3.20 -10.87
CA PRO A 121 -26.41 -4.64 -10.58
C PRO A 121 -25.26 -5.51 -11.12
N GLU A 122 -24.26 -4.94 -11.78
CA GLU A 122 -23.23 -5.70 -12.51
C GLU A 122 -21.83 -5.60 -11.89
N ILE A 123 -21.73 -5.18 -10.62
CA ILE A 123 -20.48 -5.32 -9.88
C ILE A 123 -20.37 -6.80 -9.50
N LEU A 124 -19.64 -7.53 -10.35
CA LEU A 124 -19.28 -8.94 -10.22
C LEU A 124 -19.18 -9.36 -8.75
N LEU A 125 -20.20 -10.10 -8.31
CA LEU A 125 -20.19 -10.78 -7.01
C LEU A 125 -18.81 -11.47 -6.85
N PRO A 126 -18.08 -11.25 -5.74
CA PRO A 126 -16.80 -11.89 -5.49
C PRO A 126 -16.82 -13.39 -5.78
N GLU A 127 -17.95 -14.03 -5.51
CA GLU A 127 -18.24 -15.44 -5.78
C GLU A 127 -18.19 -15.77 -7.29
N ALA A 128 -18.74 -14.91 -8.15
CA ALA A 128 -18.71 -15.08 -9.60
C ALA A 128 -17.30 -14.89 -10.19
N VAL A 129 -16.48 -14.02 -9.59
CA VAL A 129 -15.08 -13.83 -9.97
C VAL A 129 -14.26 -15.05 -9.56
N ILE A 130 -14.47 -15.54 -8.33
CA ILE A 130 -13.80 -16.74 -7.81
C ILE A 130 -14.17 -17.97 -8.64
N ASP A 131 -15.45 -18.18 -8.95
CA ASP A 131 -15.91 -19.33 -9.75
C ASP A 131 -15.30 -19.31 -11.17
N LYS A 132 -15.30 -18.14 -11.85
CA LYS A 132 -14.63 -17.99 -13.16
C LYS A 132 -13.14 -18.26 -13.08
N TRP A 133 -12.47 -17.76 -12.04
CA TRP A 133 -11.04 -17.97 -11.84
C TRP A 133 -10.71 -19.46 -11.62
N VAL A 134 -11.46 -20.14 -10.73
CA VAL A 134 -11.30 -21.58 -10.46
C VAL A 134 -11.51 -22.40 -11.74
N ARG A 135 -12.58 -22.10 -12.50
CA ARG A 135 -12.86 -22.81 -13.78
C ARG A 135 -11.78 -22.61 -14.83
N GLY A 136 -11.16 -21.42 -14.85
CA GLY A 136 -10.06 -21.05 -15.74
C GLY A 136 -8.69 -21.66 -15.41
N LEU A 137 -8.55 -22.36 -14.28
CA LEU A 137 -7.29 -23.01 -13.93
C LEU A 137 -6.95 -24.15 -14.89
N VAL A 138 -5.76 -24.07 -15.50
CA VAL A 138 -5.22 -25.07 -16.42
C VAL A 138 -4.94 -26.40 -15.70
N LYS A 139 -4.56 -26.35 -14.43
CA LYS A 139 -4.29 -27.54 -13.61
C LYS A 139 -5.59 -28.19 -13.13
N THR A 140 -6.04 -29.22 -13.86
CA THR A 140 -7.31 -29.93 -13.62
C THR A 140 -7.48 -30.44 -12.19
N ARG A 141 -6.42 -30.96 -11.56
CA ARG A 141 -6.50 -31.52 -10.20
C ARG A 141 -6.70 -30.44 -9.13
N THR A 142 -5.94 -29.34 -9.20
CA THR A 142 -6.11 -28.16 -8.34
C THR A 142 -7.50 -27.56 -8.50
N ARG A 143 -7.99 -27.46 -9.75
CA ARG A 143 -9.34 -26.99 -10.07
C ARG A 143 -10.42 -27.84 -9.41
N ILE A 144 -10.36 -29.17 -9.53
CA ILE A 144 -11.35 -30.07 -8.91
C ILE A 144 -11.34 -29.94 -7.39
N LYS A 145 -10.15 -29.87 -6.77
CA LYS A 145 -10.02 -29.68 -5.32
C LYS A 145 -10.64 -28.35 -4.86
N LEU A 146 -10.45 -27.27 -5.63
CA LEU A 146 -11.02 -25.95 -5.33
C LEU A 146 -12.53 -25.88 -5.52
N ILE A 147 -13.08 -26.52 -6.57
CA ILE A 147 -14.53 -26.58 -6.79
C ILE A 147 -15.24 -27.22 -5.57
N LYS A 148 -14.64 -28.27 -4.99
CA LYS A 148 -15.19 -28.96 -3.80
C LYS A 148 -15.25 -28.11 -2.54
N VAL A 149 -14.41 -27.07 -2.45
CA VAL A 149 -14.36 -26.17 -1.29
C VAL A 149 -14.84 -24.76 -1.64
N SER A 150 -15.55 -24.61 -2.77
CA SER A 150 -15.93 -23.29 -3.32
C SER A 150 -16.79 -22.48 -2.35
N ASP A 151 -17.66 -23.13 -1.57
CA ASP A 151 -18.47 -22.50 -0.52
C ASP A 151 -17.62 -21.91 0.63
N GLU A 152 -16.37 -22.36 0.78
CA GLU A 152 -15.43 -21.83 1.78
C GLU A 152 -14.54 -20.70 1.22
N LEU A 153 -14.69 -20.35 -0.08
CA LEU A 153 -13.87 -19.34 -0.75
C LEU A 153 -14.61 -18.00 -0.78
N SER A 154 -14.52 -17.26 0.31
CA SER A 154 -15.13 -15.91 0.42
C SER A 154 -14.33 -14.82 -0.30
N THR A 155 -13.06 -15.08 -0.66
CA THR A 155 -12.20 -14.12 -1.34
C THR A 155 -11.31 -14.79 -2.38
N LEU A 156 -10.87 -14.03 -3.39
CA LEU A 156 -9.90 -14.52 -4.37
C LEU A 156 -8.55 -14.87 -3.72
N SER A 157 -8.16 -14.14 -2.68
CA SER A 157 -6.95 -14.41 -1.89
C SER A 157 -7.04 -15.75 -1.16
N SER A 158 -8.17 -16.06 -0.52
CA SER A 158 -8.38 -17.37 0.12
C SER A 158 -8.40 -18.51 -0.91
N ALA A 159 -9.04 -18.30 -2.06
CA ALA A 159 -9.03 -19.25 -3.17
C ALA A 159 -7.61 -19.54 -3.67
N TYR A 160 -6.81 -18.48 -3.85
CA TYR A 160 -5.43 -18.57 -4.31
C TYR A 160 -4.54 -19.32 -3.30
N HIS A 161 -4.58 -18.95 -2.02
CA HIS A 161 -3.77 -19.63 -1.00
C HIS A 161 -4.13 -21.11 -0.87
N LYS A 162 -5.41 -21.45 -0.97
CA LYS A 162 -5.87 -22.84 -0.93
C LYS A 162 -5.41 -23.63 -2.15
N ALA A 163 -5.40 -23.00 -3.34
CA ALA A 163 -4.82 -23.56 -4.56
C ALA A 163 -3.35 -23.93 -4.35
N MET A 164 -2.57 -23.00 -3.80
CA MET A 164 -1.14 -23.20 -3.54
C MET A 164 -0.88 -24.30 -2.52
N ASN A 165 -1.70 -24.39 -1.47
CA ASN A 165 -1.59 -25.48 -0.49
C ASN A 165 -1.90 -26.84 -1.11
N PHE A 166 -2.89 -26.92 -2.01
CA PHE A 166 -3.19 -28.15 -2.73
C PHE A 166 -2.07 -28.59 -3.67
N GLU A 167 -1.29 -27.65 -4.21
CA GLU A 167 -0.14 -27.93 -5.07
C GLU A 167 1.12 -28.28 -4.28
N LYS A 168 1.30 -27.76 -3.07
CA LYS A 168 2.42 -28.10 -2.17
C LYS A 168 2.23 -29.44 -1.44
N ALA A 169 0.98 -29.89 -1.34
CA ALA A 169 0.61 -31.18 -0.73
C ALA A 169 0.64 -32.35 -1.73
N GLU A 170 1.13 -32.11 -2.95
CA GLU A 170 1.48 -33.11 -3.97
C GLU A 170 3.00 -33.21 -4.12
#